data_AF-A0AAU5N940-F1
#
_entry.id   AF-A0AAU5N940-F1
#
_cell.length_a   1.000
_cell.length_b   1.000
_cell.length_c   1.000
_cell.angle_alpha   90.00
_cell.angle_beta   90.00
_cell.angle_gamma   90.00
#
_symmetry.space_group_name_H-M   'P 1'
#
loop_
_entity.id
_entity.type
_entity.pdbx_description
1 polymer ?
#
loop_
_entity_poly.entity_id
_entity_poly.type
_entity_poly.pdbx_seq_one_letter_code
_entity_poly.pdbx_strand_id
1 'polypeptide(L)'
;MSTPPQSPQQPEQPSGAPAQPSAYPYPNPQSPAPGGPMGFPPAAQAAQTGPQSIYAQPTLVGHPVHPQPGNPYAQPGPYPVVGPPPTGSGGGAGRAVLWAVVGAVAASAAWAAGVFLTGAGADADLRGYTAPVNLCTSTDYSSFKGEYTAEDSAPTHNGIKDEALDEGLCNISLKKSGSSYSDAYLYTQLDLHKKTDPGPEFTAAWKNYGDSHKGYDVESVTGIGDEAYLVSEDTTSGSKSGSVYATLAVRDGWVTYTMSYSAYYTSYDTDTDPPTLAEVSGYLKADTRATLRDLRG
;
A
#
# COMPACT_ATOMS: atom_id res chain seq x y z
N MET A 1 -58.14 32.72 -26.08
CA MET A 1 -56.85 32.18 -26.58
C MET A 1 -55.81 33.22 -26.22
N SER A 2 -55.07 32.99 -25.13
CA SER A 2 -54.12 33.97 -24.58
C SER A 2 -52.71 33.42 -24.76
N THR A 3 -51.88 34.17 -25.46
CA THR A 3 -50.45 33.91 -25.70
C THR A 3 -49.65 34.10 -24.40
N PRO A 4 -48.64 33.25 -24.12
CA PRO A 4 -47.76 33.44 -22.98
C PRO A 4 -46.72 34.56 -23.22
N PRO A 5 -46.24 35.25 -22.17
CA PRO A 5 -45.25 36.32 -22.29
C PRO A 5 -43.82 35.81 -22.56
N GLN A 6 -43.07 36.60 -23.35
CA GLN A 6 -41.65 36.39 -23.69
C GLN A 6 -40.72 36.51 -22.47
N SER A 7 -39.70 35.66 -22.43
CA SER A 7 -38.57 35.75 -21.49
C SER A 7 -37.68 36.98 -21.79
N PRO A 8 -37.06 37.61 -20.78
CA PRO A 8 -36.13 38.72 -20.99
C PRO A 8 -34.84 38.28 -21.71
N GLN A 9 -34.37 39.11 -22.65
CA GLN A 9 -33.09 38.95 -23.34
C GLN A 9 -31.92 39.17 -22.36
N GLN A 10 -30.95 38.28 -22.42
CA GLN A 10 -29.67 38.37 -21.70
C GLN A 10 -28.78 39.43 -22.38
N PRO A 11 -28.06 40.30 -21.65
CA PRO A 11 -27.21 41.32 -22.26
C PRO A 11 -26.04 40.70 -23.04
N GLU A 12 -25.81 41.18 -24.26
CA GLU A 12 -24.60 40.88 -25.04
C GLU A 12 -23.35 41.38 -24.30
N GLN A 13 -22.38 40.48 -24.13
CA GLN A 13 -21.10 40.75 -23.48
C GLN A 13 -20.14 41.42 -24.49
N PRO A 14 -19.37 42.47 -24.13
CA PRO A 14 -18.47 43.13 -25.07
C PRO A 14 -17.29 42.22 -25.46
N SER A 15 -17.12 42.04 -26.77
CA SER A 15 -16.00 41.32 -27.40
C SER A 15 -14.69 42.10 -27.21
N GLY A 16 -13.91 41.80 -26.17
CA GLY A 16 -12.63 42.48 -25.95
C GLY A 16 -11.79 42.09 -24.74
N ALA A 17 -11.99 40.91 -24.14
CA ALA A 17 -11.15 40.41 -23.05
C ALA A 17 -10.20 39.31 -23.56
N PRO A 18 -8.91 39.30 -23.16
CA PRO A 18 -8.00 38.22 -23.49
C PRO A 18 -8.53 36.88 -22.94
N ALA A 19 -8.37 35.81 -23.72
CA ALA A 19 -8.85 34.47 -23.39
C ALA A 19 -8.37 34.07 -21.98
N GLN A 20 -9.32 33.72 -21.11
CA GLN A 20 -8.97 33.15 -19.81
C GLN A 20 -8.23 31.82 -20.05
N PRO A 21 -7.10 31.56 -19.38
CA PRO A 21 -6.47 30.25 -19.46
C PRO A 21 -7.47 29.20 -18.97
N SER A 22 -7.75 28.23 -19.84
CA SER A 22 -8.58 27.07 -19.57
C SER A 22 -8.13 26.39 -18.27
N ALA A 23 -9.04 26.30 -17.31
CA ALA A 23 -8.84 25.56 -16.07
C ALA A 23 -8.36 24.14 -16.38
N TYR A 24 -7.22 23.76 -15.82
CA TYR A 24 -6.73 22.39 -15.86
C TYR A 24 -7.80 21.46 -15.26
N PRO A 25 -8.13 20.31 -15.91
CA PRO A 25 -8.97 19.32 -15.29
C PRO A 25 -8.21 18.73 -14.09
N TYR A 26 -8.73 18.95 -12.88
CA TYR A 26 -8.33 18.18 -11.71
C TYR A 26 -8.63 16.69 -11.98
N PRO A 27 -7.68 15.76 -11.76
CA PRO A 27 -8.00 14.35 -11.74
C PRO A 27 -8.96 14.07 -10.59
N ASN A 28 -10.11 13.50 -10.93
CA ASN A 28 -11.02 12.90 -9.96
C ASN A 28 -10.26 11.81 -9.18
N PRO A 29 -10.40 11.68 -7.85
CA PRO A 29 -9.72 10.63 -7.10
C PRO A 29 -10.24 9.26 -7.56
N GLN A 30 -9.44 8.54 -8.33
CA GLN A 30 -9.70 7.14 -8.66
C GLN A 30 -9.44 6.30 -7.41
N SER A 31 -10.41 5.46 -7.05
CA SER A 31 -10.22 4.39 -6.09
C SER A 31 -8.99 3.55 -6.46
N PRO A 32 -8.16 3.13 -5.48
CA PRO A 32 -7.00 2.30 -5.77
C PRO A 32 -7.42 0.96 -6.39
N ALA A 33 -6.60 0.46 -7.32
CA ALA A 33 -6.79 -0.85 -7.93
C ALA A 33 -6.53 -1.97 -6.90
N PRO A 34 -7.27 -3.09 -6.94
CA PRO A 34 -7.09 -4.18 -5.98
C PRO A 34 -5.82 -4.97 -6.29
N GLY A 35 -4.85 -4.99 -5.35
CA GLY A 35 -3.71 -5.93 -5.44
C GLY A 35 -2.38 -5.55 -4.79
N GLY A 36 -2.24 -4.42 -4.11
CA GLY A 36 -1.04 -4.08 -3.32
C GLY A 36 -1.35 -3.90 -1.84
N PRO A 37 -0.41 -4.14 -0.92
CA PRO A 37 -0.54 -3.70 0.47
C PRO A 37 -0.91 -2.21 0.48
N MET A 38 -1.91 -1.83 1.27
CA MET A 38 -2.36 -0.44 1.36
C MET A 38 -1.30 0.38 2.09
N GLY A 39 -0.82 1.47 1.49
CA GLY A 39 0.24 2.33 2.05
C GLY A 39 1.25 2.91 1.05
N PHE A 40 1.21 2.55 -0.23
CA PHE A 40 2.15 3.09 -1.24
C PHE A 40 1.65 4.41 -1.84
N PRO A 41 2.49 5.48 -1.92
CA PRO A 41 2.19 6.62 -2.78
C PRO A 41 2.16 6.18 -4.26
N PRO A 42 1.33 6.79 -5.11
CA PRO A 42 1.30 6.45 -6.53
C PRO A 42 2.65 6.78 -7.17
N ALA A 43 3.22 5.82 -7.90
CA ALA A 43 4.39 6.07 -8.73
C ALA A 43 4.09 7.19 -9.74
N ALA A 44 4.88 8.27 -9.72
CA ALA A 44 4.77 9.37 -10.65
C ALA A 44 5.01 8.87 -12.09
N GLN A 45 3.98 8.95 -12.94
CA GLN A 45 4.09 8.62 -14.36
C GLN A 45 4.77 9.77 -15.11
N ALA A 46 5.93 9.50 -15.71
CA ALA A 46 6.58 10.41 -16.64
C ALA A 46 5.70 10.63 -17.88
N ALA A 47 5.37 11.90 -18.18
CA ALA A 47 4.51 12.29 -19.29
C ALA A 47 5.21 12.11 -20.65
N GLN A 48 4.54 11.45 -21.61
CA GLN A 48 4.85 11.56 -23.04
C GLN A 48 3.65 12.15 -23.79
N THR A 49 3.94 13.18 -24.58
CA THR A 49 3.00 13.97 -25.39
C THR A 49 2.73 13.32 -26.75
N GLY A 50 1.46 13.11 -27.11
CA GLY A 50 1.02 12.80 -28.49
C GLY A 50 -0.47 12.39 -28.56
N PRO A 51 -1.25 12.80 -29.59
CA PRO A 51 -2.70 12.63 -29.58
C PRO A 51 -3.10 11.30 -30.21
N GLN A 52 -3.90 10.45 -29.54
CA GLN A 52 -4.60 9.34 -30.19
C GLN A 52 -5.97 9.08 -29.57
N SER A 53 -6.96 8.97 -30.45
CA SER A 53 -8.32 8.50 -30.19
C SER A 53 -8.36 6.96 -30.03
N ILE A 54 -9.51 6.49 -29.56
CA ILE A 54 -9.78 5.25 -28.84
C ILE A 54 -9.72 3.96 -29.70
N TYR A 55 -9.29 2.87 -29.04
CA TYR A 55 -9.33 1.43 -29.39
C TYR A 55 -8.28 0.88 -30.38
N ALA A 56 -7.10 0.54 -29.86
CA ALA A 56 -6.26 -0.54 -30.39
C ALA A 56 -5.33 -1.07 -29.29
N GLN A 57 -5.30 -2.39 -29.08
CA GLN A 57 -4.30 -3.07 -28.26
C GLN A 57 -2.94 -3.04 -28.99
N PRO A 58 -1.81 -2.71 -28.34
CA PRO A 58 -0.51 -2.70 -28.99
C PRO A 58 0.09 -4.11 -29.09
N THR A 59 0.34 -4.56 -30.32
CA THR A 59 1.28 -5.64 -30.64
C THR A 59 2.70 -5.11 -30.55
N LEU A 60 3.52 -5.67 -29.65
CA LEU A 60 4.95 -5.38 -29.57
C LEU A 60 5.75 -6.51 -30.21
N VAL A 61 6.58 -6.13 -31.18
CA VAL A 61 7.38 -6.98 -32.06
C VAL A 61 8.80 -7.07 -31.51
N GLY A 62 9.30 -8.29 -31.33
CA GLY A 62 10.71 -8.67 -31.42
C GLY A 62 11.55 -8.56 -30.14
N HIS A 63 11.88 -9.71 -29.54
CA HIS A 63 13.20 -10.19 -29.06
C HIS A 63 13.06 -11.67 -28.60
N PRO A 64 14.15 -12.43 -28.42
CA PRO A 64 14.29 -13.81 -28.90
C PRO A 64 13.45 -14.85 -28.17
N VAL A 65 13.12 -15.91 -28.91
CA VAL A 65 12.29 -17.05 -28.49
C VAL A 65 12.88 -17.73 -27.26
N HIS A 66 12.34 -17.42 -26.08
CA HIS A 66 12.40 -18.30 -24.92
C HIS A 66 11.26 -19.33 -25.02
N PRO A 67 11.50 -20.61 -24.73
CA PRO A 67 10.48 -21.65 -24.81
C PRO A 67 9.35 -21.37 -23.81
N GLN A 68 8.13 -21.29 -24.35
CA GLN A 68 6.90 -21.04 -23.62
C GLN A 68 6.61 -22.13 -22.58
N PRO A 69 6.13 -21.81 -21.37
CA PRO A 69 5.51 -22.79 -20.48
C PRO A 69 4.27 -23.38 -21.15
N GLY A 70 4.28 -24.69 -21.33
CA GLY A 70 3.22 -25.44 -21.99
C GLY A 70 1.88 -25.34 -21.26
N ASN A 71 0.83 -25.24 -22.07
CA ASN A 71 -0.57 -25.27 -21.70
C ASN A 71 -0.91 -26.50 -20.82
N PRO A 72 -1.47 -26.35 -19.59
CA PRO A 72 -1.73 -27.48 -18.69
C PRO A 72 -2.87 -28.42 -19.15
N TYR A 73 -3.48 -28.16 -20.31
CA TYR A 73 -4.49 -29.03 -20.93
C TYR A 73 -4.03 -29.66 -22.26
N ALA A 74 -2.75 -29.55 -22.61
CA ALA A 74 -2.20 -30.26 -23.76
C ALA A 74 -1.89 -31.72 -23.38
N GLN A 75 -2.75 -32.62 -23.89
CA GLN A 75 -2.54 -34.03 -24.23
C GLN A 75 -1.56 -34.85 -23.35
N PRO A 76 -2.02 -35.92 -22.68
CA PRO A 76 -1.15 -36.76 -21.86
C PRO A 76 -0.03 -37.37 -22.71
N GLY A 77 1.22 -37.02 -22.37
CA GLY A 77 2.40 -37.73 -22.84
C GLY A 77 2.32 -39.22 -22.47
N PRO A 78 3.09 -40.09 -23.16
CA PRO A 78 2.93 -41.52 -23.05
C PRO A 78 3.12 -41.96 -21.59
N TYR A 79 2.03 -42.44 -21.01
CA TYR A 79 2.01 -43.12 -19.73
C TYR A 79 3.16 -44.12 -19.67
N PRO A 80 3.79 -44.37 -18.49
CA PRO A 80 4.57 -45.58 -18.34
C PRO A 80 3.67 -46.73 -18.77
N VAL A 81 4.14 -47.51 -19.76
CA VAL A 81 3.44 -48.72 -20.18
C VAL A 81 3.40 -49.60 -18.95
N VAL A 82 2.27 -49.55 -18.27
CA VAL A 82 1.91 -50.52 -17.25
C VAL A 82 1.83 -51.82 -18.03
N GLY A 83 2.85 -52.67 -17.85
CA GLY A 83 2.85 -53.99 -18.46
C GLY A 83 1.51 -54.66 -18.19
N PRO A 84 0.99 -55.47 -19.14
CA PRO A 84 -0.30 -56.12 -18.98
C PRO A 84 -0.31 -56.81 -17.61
N PRO A 85 -1.39 -56.65 -16.82
CA PRO A 85 -1.45 -57.23 -15.50
C PRO A 85 -1.20 -58.74 -15.63
N PRO A 86 -0.44 -59.35 -14.70
CA PRO A 86 -0.26 -60.79 -14.73
C PRO A 86 -1.64 -61.43 -14.78
N THR A 87 -1.88 -62.20 -15.83
CA THR A 87 -3.10 -62.98 -16.04
C THR A 87 -3.07 -64.14 -15.05
N GLY A 88 -3.27 -63.82 -13.77
CA GLY A 88 -3.54 -64.74 -12.70
C GLY A 88 -5.04 -64.78 -12.46
N SER A 89 -5.65 -65.91 -12.75
CA SER A 89 -7.04 -66.21 -12.41
C SER A 89 -7.25 -66.10 -10.89
N GLY A 90 -8.31 -65.39 -10.48
CA GLY A 90 -8.87 -65.49 -9.12
C GLY A 90 -9.03 -64.16 -8.37
N GLY A 91 -10.24 -63.62 -8.31
CA GLY A 91 -10.80 -62.88 -7.17
C GLY A 91 -10.12 -61.60 -6.62
N GLY A 92 -9.04 -61.09 -7.23
CA GLY A 92 -8.17 -60.06 -6.61
C GLY A 92 -8.38 -58.60 -7.05
N ALA A 93 -9.01 -58.34 -8.20
CA ALA A 93 -9.12 -56.98 -8.75
C ALA A 93 -9.93 -56.03 -7.86
N GLY A 94 -11.02 -56.53 -7.25
CA GLY A 94 -11.80 -55.74 -6.29
C GLY A 94 -11.01 -55.37 -5.03
N ARG A 95 -10.10 -56.25 -4.59
CA ARG A 95 -9.22 -55.99 -3.44
C ARG A 95 -8.16 -54.93 -3.76
N ALA A 96 -7.58 -54.96 -4.96
CA ALA A 96 -6.61 -53.94 -5.39
C ALA A 96 -7.25 -52.54 -5.49
N VAL A 97 -8.46 -52.45 -6.05
CA VAL A 97 -9.22 -51.19 -6.12
C VAL A 97 -9.58 -50.69 -4.71
N LEU A 98 -10.01 -51.58 -3.80
CA LEU A 98 -10.26 -51.24 -2.40
C LEU A 98 -9.03 -50.64 -1.72
N TRP A 99 -7.85 -51.23 -1.90
CA TRP A 99 -6.60 -50.70 -1.33
C TRP A 99 -6.21 -49.34 -1.90
N ALA A 100 -6.45 -49.09 -3.20
CA ALA A 100 -6.21 -47.78 -3.81
C ALA A 100 -7.14 -46.70 -3.22
N VAL A 101 -8.42 -47.01 -3.01
CA VAL A 101 -9.38 -46.09 -2.38
C VAL A 101 -8.99 -45.80 -0.93
N VAL A 102 -8.61 -46.82 -0.16
CA VAL A 102 -8.15 -46.64 1.22
C VAL A 102 -6.88 -45.77 1.26
N GLY A 103 -5.94 -46.00 0.34
CA GLY A 103 -4.73 -45.17 0.22
C GLY A 103 -5.04 -43.71 -0.10
N ALA A 104 -5.96 -43.46 -1.03
CA ALA A 104 -6.39 -42.11 -1.37
C ALA A 104 -7.08 -41.41 -0.19
N VAL A 105 -7.93 -42.11 0.56
CA VAL A 105 -8.61 -41.56 1.75
C VAL A 105 -7.61 -41.27 2.86
N ALA A 106 -6.68 -42.18 3.13
CA ALA A 106 -5.64 -41.99 4.14
C ALA A 106 -4.71 -40.82 3.79
N ALA A 107 -4.28 -40.72 2.53
CA ALA A 107 -3.49 -39.59 2.06
C ALA A 107 -4.25 -38.27 2.17
N SER A 108 -5.54 -38.24 1.80
CA SER A 108 -6.39 -37.05 1.92
C SER A 108 -6.59 -36.63 3.38
N ALA A 109 -6.79 -37.58 4.28
CA ALA A 109 -6.91 -37.32 5.71
C ALA A 109 -5.59 -36.79 6.29
N ALA A 110 -4.44 -37.32 5.87
CA ALA A 110 -3.13 -36.84 6.28
C ALA A 110 -2.86 -35.41 5.79
N TRP A 111 -3.21 -35.10 4.54
CA TRP A 111 -3.13 -33.74 4.01
C TRP A 111 -4.07 -32.78 4.75
N ALA A 112 -5.32 -33.19 4.98
CA ALA A 112 -6.26 -32.39 5.75
C ALA A 112 -5.76 -32.12 7.17
N ALA A 113 -5.28 -33.15 7.88
CA ALA A 113 -4.70 -33.01 9.21
C ALA A 113 -3.46 -32.08 9.20
N GLY A 114 -2.60 -32.20 8.18
CA GLY A 114 -1.48 -31.30 7.98
C GLY A 114 -1.92 -29.84 7.85
N VAL A 115 -2.89 -29.57 6.98
CA VAL A 115 -3.44 -28.21 6.77
C VAL A 115 -4.09 -27.65 8.04
N PHE A 116 -4.85 -28.47 8.78
CA PHE A 116 -5.49 -28.04 10.03
C PHE A 116 -4.47 -27.76 11.14
N LEU A 117 -3.41 -28.56 11.25
CA LEU A 117 -2.35 -28.34 12.23
C LEU A 117 -1.50 -27.11 11.90
N THR A 118 -1.28 -26.82 10.61
CA THR A 118 -0.60 -25.57 10.19
C THR A 118 -1.50 -24.35 10.23
N GLY A 119 -2.82 -24.53 10.12
CA GLY A 119 -3.82 -23.45 10.13
C GLY A 119 -4.38 -23.13 11.51
N ALA A 120 -4.12 -23.95 12.54
CA ALA A 120 -4.40 -23.63 13.92
C ALA A 120 -3.38 -22.56 14.38
N GLY A 121 -3.74 -21.29 14.15
CA GLY A 121 -2.89 -20.14 14.45
C GLY A 121 -2.47 -20.09 15.93
N ALA A 122 -1.28 -19.54 16.18
CA ALA A 122 -0.86 -19.17 17.52
C ALA A 122 -1.78 -18.07 18.07
N ASP A 123 -1.90 -17.97 19.40
CA ASP A 123 -2.56 -16.82 20.03
C ASP A 123 -1.86 -15.53 19.58
N ALA A 124 -2.64 -14.55 19.12
CA ALA A 124 -2.09 -13.32 18.59
C ALA A 124 -1.31 -12.55 19.66
N ASP A 125 -0.06 -12.20 19.36
CA ASP A 125 0.79 -11.40 20.26
C ASP A 125 0.49 -9.90 20.09
N LEU A 126 -0.66 -9.46 20.61
CA LEU A 126 -1.14 -8.09 20.45
C LEU A 126 -0.42 -7.08 21.36
N ARG A 127 0.48 -7.51 22.26
CA ARG A 127 1.28 -6.65 23.15
C ARG A 127 0.51 -5.57 23.94
N GLY A 128 -0.78 -5.78 24.16
CA GLY A 128 -1.66 -4.83 24.85
C GLY A 128 -2.10 -3.63 24.00
N TYR A 129 -1.86 -3.67 22.68
CA TYR A 129 -2.32 -2.64 21.77
C TYR A 129 -3.82 -2.72 21.52
N THR A 130 -4.38 -1.56 21.23
CA THR A 130 -5.70 -1.42 20.63
C THR A 130 -5.58 -0.55 19.38
N ALA A 131 -6.33 -0.88 18.32
CA ALA A 131 -6.39 -0.05 17.12
C ALA A 131 -7.58 0.93 17.25
N PRO A 132 -7.33 2.24 17.44
CA PRO A 132 -8.40 3.21 17.43
C PRO A 132 -8.95 3.37 16.01
N VAL A 133 -10.28 3.45 15.87
CA VAL A 133 -10.94 3.75 14.58
C VAL A 133 -10.52 5.12 14.05
N ASN A 134 -10.19 6.04 14.97
CA ASN A 134 -9.62 7.34 14.64
C ASN A 134 -8.20 7.41 15.19
N LEU A 135 -7.21 7.12 14.33
CA LEU A 135 -5.81 7.17 14.74
C LEU A 135 -5.32 8.61 14.97
N CYS A 136 -5.96 9.63 14.38
CA CYS A 136 -5.55 11.02 14.54
C CYS A 136 -5.63 11.53 15.98
N THR A 137 -6.46 10.93 16.84
CA THR A 137 -6.54 11.32 18.26
C THR A 137 -5.45 10.70 19.12
N SER A 138 -4.70 9.74 18.57
CA SER A 138 -3.71 8.95 19.30
C SER A 138 -2.30 9.07 18.72
N THR A 139 -2.18 9.52 17.46
CA THR A 139 -0.91 9.84 16.82
C THR A 139 -0.30 11.07 17.50
N ASP A 140 0.85 10.87 18.15
CA ASP A 140 1.76 11.95 18.48
C ASP A 140 2.41 12.45 17.19
N TYR A 141 2.46 13.76 17.01
CA TYR A 141 3.22 14.44 15.96
C TYR A 141 3.85 15.74 16.50
N SER A 142 4.11 15.76 17.81
CA SER A 142 4.55 16.95 18.54
C SER A 142 5.94 17.41 18.09
N SER A 143 6.81 16.50 17.64
CA SER A 143 8.12 16.87 17.09
C SER A 143 8.01 17.69 15.80
N PHE A 144 6.95 17.51 15.02
CA PHE A 144 6.67 18.32 13.83
C PHE A 144 6.17 19.73 14.15
N LYS A 145 5.62 19.99 15.34
CA LYS A 145 4.97 21.26 15.68
C LYS A 145 5.93 22.45 15.83
N GLY A 146 7.22 22.18 16.02
CA GLY A 146 8.25 23.23 15.99
C GLY A 146 8.38 23.87 14.61
N GLU A 147 8.25 23.06 13.56
CA GLU A 147 8.36 23.46 12.16
C GLU A 147 7.00 23.89 11.59
N TYR A 148 5.98 23.07 11.85
CA TYR A 148 4.61 23.24 11.36
C TYR A 148 3.70 23.73 12.48
N THR A 149 3.78 25.02 12.75
CA THR A 149 3.10 25.63 13.91
C THR A 149 1.59 25.79 13.76
N ALA A 150 1.05 25.67 12.55
CA ALA A 150 -0.38 25.77 12.31
C ALA A 150 -1.04 24.40 12.44
N GLU A 151 -2.05 24.31 13.31
CA GLU A 151 -2.80 23.08 13.53
C GLU A 151 -3.65 22.72 12.30
N ASP A 152 -3.74 21.42 12.01
CA ASP A 152 -4.71 20.90 11.07
C ASP A 152 -6.10 20.90 11.73
N SER A 153 -7.00 21.72 11.22
CA SER A 153 -8.39 21.80 11.73
C SER A 153 -9.28 20.65 11.26
N ALA A 154 -8.85 19.88 10.25
CA ALA A 154 -9.67 18.84 9.63
C ALA A 154 -8.84 17.62 9.18
N PRO A 155 -8.06 16.99 10.08
CA PRO A 155 -7.34 15.77 9.75
C PRO A 155 -8.33 14.67 9.36
N THR A 156 -7.97 13.88 8.36
CA THR A 156 -8.83 12.80 7.87
C THR A 156 -8.40 11.47 8.46
N HIS A 157 -9.36 10.63 8.80
CA HIS A 157 -9.10 9.31 9.37
C HIS A 157 -10.02 8.27 8.73
N ASN A 158 -9.59 7.03 8.78
CA ASN A 158 -10.40 5.87 8.47
C ASN A 158 -10.01 4.73 9.41
N GLY A 159 -10.87 3.74 9.56
CA GLY A 159 -10.52 2.54 10.30
C GLY A 159 -11.43 1.37 9.98
N ILE A 160 -10.90 0.18 10.18
CA ILE A 160 -11.59 -1.10 9.96
C ILE A 160 -11.58 -1.85 11.28
N LYS A 161 -12.71 -2.47 11.62
CA LYS A 161 -12.80 -3.45 12.70
C LYS A 161 -13.30 -4.75 12.14
N ASP A 162 -12.47 -5.78 12.17
CA ASP A 162 -12.79 -7.12 11.69
C ASP A 162 -12.26 -8.16 12.68
N GLU A 163 -12.77 -9.39 12.65
CA GLU A 163 -12.26 -10.47 13.50
C GLU A 163 -10.79 -10.83 13.23
N ALA A 164 -10.29 -10.58 12.02
CA ALA A 164 -8.92 -10.89 11.61
C ALA A 164 -7.93 -9.73 11.79
N LEU A 165 -8.40 -8.50 11.65
CA LEU A 165 -7.59 -7.28 11.59
C LEU A 165 -8.39 -6.09 12.11
N ASP A 166 -7.79 -5.29 12.98
CA ASP A 166 -8.25 -3.91 13.16
C ASP A 166 -7.25 -2.95 12.53
N GLU A 167 -7.74 -1.96 11.78
CA GLU A 167 -6.95 -0.94 11.10
C GLU A 167 -7.36 0.44 11.60
N GLY A 168 -6.38 1.31 11.84
CA GLY A 168 -6.58 2.73 12.08
C GLY A 168 -5.64 3.55 11.20
N LEU A 169 -6.15 4.62 10.61
CA LEU A 169 -5.42 5.49 9.70
C LEU A 169 -5.65 6.96 10.04
N CYS A 170 -4.63 7.78 9.83
CA CYS A 170 -4.72 9.23 9.93
C CYS A 170 -3.89 9.93 8.86
N ASN A 171 -4.46 10.97 8.24
CA ASN A 171 -3.74 11.94 7.44
C ASN A 171 -3.83 13.32 8.11
N ILE A 172 -2.69 13.99 8.24
CA ILE A 172 -2.56 15.33 8.80
C ILE A 172 -1.90 16.22 7.77
N SER A 173 -2.50 17.37 7.51
CA SER A 173 -1.90 18.47 6.76
C SER A 173 -0.97 19.27 7.66
N LEU A 174 0.34 19.24 7.37
CA LEU A 174 1.33 20.01 8.12
C LEU A 174 1.49 21.40 7.49
N LYS A 175 1.33 22.44 8.31
CA LYS A 175 1.33 23.83 7.85
C LYS A 175 2.23 24.71 8.70
N LYS A 176 3.03 25.55 8.04
CA LYS A 176 3.71 26.68 8.67
C LYS A 176 2.73 27.82 8.91
N SER A 177 3.07 28.71 9.85
CA SER A 177 2.27 29.91 10.11
C SER A 177 2.16 30.79 8.87
N GLY A 178 0.94 31.11 8.45
CA GLY A 178 0.66 31.96 7.29
C GLY A 178 0.50 31.22 5.96
N SER A 179 0.79 29.91 5.90
CA SER A 179 0.57 29.11 4.71
C SER A 179 -0.92 28.94 4.40
N SER A 180 -1.30 29.15 3.14
CA SER A 180 -2.67 28.87 2.67
C SER A 180 -2.89 27.38 2.42
N TYR A 181 -1.87 26.68 1.93
CA TYR A 181 -1.87 25.25 1.62
C TYR A 181 -1.03 24.47 2.64
N SER A 182 -1.10 23.13 2.58
CA SER A 182 -0.19 22.26 3.34
C SER A 182 1.22 22.41 2.78
N ASP A 183 2.20 22.56 3.67
CA ASP A 183 3.62 22.58 3.32
C ASP A 183 4.20 21.15 3.29
N ALA A 184 3.60 20.25 4.10
CA ALA A 184 3.91 18.83 4.10
C ALA A 184 2.67 18.01 4.51
N TYR A 185 2.80 16.69 4.44
CA TYR A 185 1.76 15.74 4.81
C TYR A 185 2.34 14.68 5.73
N LEU A 186 1.57 14.33 6.76
CA LEU A 186 1.85 13.19 7.62
C LEU A 186 0.76 12.15 7.44
N TYR A 187 1.17 10.92 7.19
CA TYR A 187 0.31 9.76 7.09
C TYR A 187 0.70 8.77 8.18
N THR A 188 -0.27 8.22 8.90
CA THR A 188 -0.04 7.14 9.85
C THR A 188 -1.04 6.03 9.65
N GLN A 189 -0.58 4.79 9.82
CA GLN A 189 -1.42 3.60 9.81
C GLN A 189 -0.97 2.66 10.92
N LEU A 190 -1.94 2.05 11.59
CA LEU A 190 -1.74 0.96 12.54
C LEU A 190 -2.60 -0.22 12.14
N ASP A 191 -1.96 -1.38 12.02
CA ASP A 191 -2.61 -2.66 11.73
C ASP A 191 -2.40 -3.58 12.94
N LEU A 192 -3.51 -3.96 13.59
CA LEU A 192 -3.55 -4.90 14.70
C LEU A 192 -4.00 -6.27 14.17
N HIS A 193 -3.05 -7.13 13.85
CA HIS A 193 -3.33 -8.44 13.27
C HIS A 193 -3.76 -9.42 14.37
N LYS A 194 -4.98 -9.96 14.28
CA LYS A 194 -5.58 -10.84 15.31
C LYS A 194 -5.60 -12.33 14.94
N LYS A 195 -5.35 -12.66 13.66
CA LYS A 195 -5.37 -14.05 13.16
C LYS A 195 -4.11 -14.50 12.43
N THR A 196 -3.26 -13.57 11.98
CA THR A 196 -2.06 -13.88 11.20
C THR A 196 -0.86 -13.10 11.71
N ASP A 197 0.29 -13.76 11.83
CA ASP A 197 1.56 -13.12 12.15
C ASP A 197 2.05 -12.26 10.96
N PRO A 198 2.17 -10.92 11.12
CA PRO A 198 2.65 -10.06 10.04
C PRO A 198 4.18 -10.12 9.85
N GLY A 199 4.93 -10.75 10.76
CA GLY A 199 6.40 -10.69 10.81
C GLY A 199 7.10 -11.02 9.49
N PRO A 200 6.90 -12.21 8.91
CA PRO A 200 7.59 -12.60 7.68
C PRO A 200 7.33 -11.64 6.50
N GLU A 201 6.08 -11.18 6.36
CA GLU A 201 5.69 -10.26 5.28
C GLU A 201 6.22 -8.84 5.54
N PHE A 202 6.15 -8.37 6.79
CA PHE A 202 6.69 -7.07 7.21
C PHE A 202 8.20 -6.98 6.93
N THR A 203 8.98 -7.97 7.37
CA THR A 203 10.42 -8.03 7.12
C THR A 203 10.69 -8.02 5.61
N ALA A 204 9.99 -8.85 4.85
CA ALA A 204 10.21 -8.95 3.41
C ALA A 204 9.92 -7.65 2.67
N ALA A 205 8.83 -6.96 3.03
CA ALA A 205 8.40 -5.72 2.41
C ALA A 205 9.33 -4.54 2.72
N TRP A 206 9.69 -4.35 4.00
CA TRP A 206 10.39 -3.14 4.43
C TRP A 206 11.91 -3.26 4.35
N LYS A 207 12.49 -4.41 4.68
CA LYS A 207 13.95 -4.62 4.58
C LYS A 207 14.45 -4.49 3.15
N ASN A 208 13.65 -4.94 2.18
CA ASN A 208 14.01 -4.98 0.76
C ASN A 208 13.31 -3.89 -0.05
N TYR A 209 12.84 -2.82 0.60
CA TYR A 209 12.05 -1.78 -0.08
C TYR A 209 12.81 -1.17 -1.27
N GLY A 210 14.10 -0.87 -1.11
CA GLY A 210 14.97 -0.35 -2.19
C GLY A 210 15.21 -1.32 -3.37
N ASP A 211 14.94 -2.62 -3.19
CA ASP A 211 15.04 -3.59 -4.29
C ASP A 211 13.88 -3.40 -5.28
N SER A 212 12.68 -3.14 -4.76
CA SER A 212 11.46 -2.91 -5.55
C SER A 212 11.22 -1.44 -5.91
N HIS A 213 11.77 -0.50 -5.13
CA HIS A 213 11.61 0.95 -5.32
C HIS A 213 12.97 1.63 -5.41
N LYS A 214 13.45 1.83 -6.65
CA LYS A 214 14.74 2.50 -6.88
C LYS A 214 14.65 3.98 -6.49
N GLY A 215 15.73 4.51 -5.91
CA GLY A 215 15.80 5.88 -5.40
C GLY A 215 15.58 5.99 -3.88
N TYR A 216 15.11 4.91 -3.24
CA TYR A 216 14.90 4.87 -1.80
C TYR A 216 16.07 4.23 -1.06
N ASP A 217 16.49 4.88 0.01
CA ASP A 217 17.39 4.33 1.01
C ASP A 217 16.60 3.60 2.10
N VAL A 218 17.15 2.51 2.62
CA VAL A 218 16.54 1.71 3.70
C VAL A 218 17.53 1.57 4.85
N GLU A 219 17.16 2.06 6.03
CA GLU A 219 17.94 1.95 7.27
C GLU A 219 17.18 1.08 8.28
N SER A 220 17.84 0.10 8.90
CA SER A 220 17.28 -0.59 10.06
C SER A 220 17.34 0.31 11.30
N VAL A 221 16.21 0.49 11.98
CA VAL A 221 16.12 1.32 13.19
C VAL A 221 16.02 0.41 14.42
N THR A 222 16.84 0.69 15.43
CA THR A 222 16.83 -0.06 16.70
C THR A 222 16.11 0.72 17.81
N GLY A 223 15.58 0.01 18.80
CA GLY A 223 14.95 0.62 19.98
C GLY A 223 13.55 1.19 19.75
N ILE A 224 12.85 0.71 18.71
CA ILE A 224 11.43 0.99 18.45
C ILE A 224 10.81 -0.32 17.94
N GLY A 225 9.85 -0.87 18.70
CA GLY A 225 9.27 -2.18 18.42
C GLY A 225 10.27 -3.34 18.49
N ASP A 226 9.84 -4.50 17.97
CA ASP A 226 10.69 -5.67 17.75
C ASP A 226 11.57 -5.50 16.49
N GLU A 227 11.07 -4.76 15.50
CA GLU A 227 11.69 -4.58 14.19
C GLU A 227 11.23 -3.26 13.56
N ALA A 228 12.17 -2.46 13.03
CA ALA A 228 11.81 -1.21 12.39
C ALA A 228 12.75 -0.86 11.22
N TYR A 229 12.19 -0.20 10.21
CA TYR A 229 12.89 0.25 9.02
C TYR A 229 12.49 1.68 8.68
N LEU A 230 13.49 2.54 8.48
CA LEU A 230 13.31 3.88 7.92
C LEU A 230 13.59 3.81 6.42
N VAL A 231 12.57 4.10 5.62
CA VAL A 231 12.67 4.22 4.18
C VAL A 231 12.63 5.70 3.82
N SER A 232 13.57 6.18 3.01
CA SER A 232 13.66 7.61 2.70
C SER A 232 14.12 7.89 1.28
N GLU A 233 13.72 9.05 0.77
CA GLU A 233 14.17 9.60 -0.50
C GLU A 233 14.24 11.12 -0.38
N ASP A 234 15.34 11.71 -0.84
CA ASP A 234 15.50 13.16 -0.94
C ASP A 234 15.98 13.52 -2.35
N THR A 235 15.10 14.18 -3.12
CA THR A 235 15.38 14.59 -4.50
C THR A 235 15.72 16.08 -4.61
N THR A 236 15.94 16.76 -3.49
CA THR A 236 16.21 18.21 -3.45
C THR A 236 17.68 18.55 -3.68
N SER A 237 18.58 17.57 -3.61
CA SER A 237 20.03 17.78 -3.74
C SER A 237 20.40 18.51 -5.05
N GLY A 238 21.01 19.69 -4.91
CA GLY A 238 21.45 20.53 -6.03
C GLY A 238 20.32 21.25 -6.79
N SER A 239 19.08 21.23 -6.28
CA SER A 239 17.90 21.80 -6.91
C SER A 239 17.10 22.66 -5.91
N LYS A 240 16.28 23.58 -6.42
CA LYS A 240 15.26 24.32 -5.63
C LYS A 240 13.88 23.67 -5.70
N SER A 241 13.79 22.54 -6.40
CA SER A 241 12.57 21.75 -6.57
C SER A 241 12.90 20.29 -6.29
N GLY A 242 11.93 19.52 -5.83
CA GLY A 242 12.10 18.11 -5.51
C GLY A 242 11.10 17.68 -4.44
N SER A 243 11.47 16.68 -3.67
CA SER A 243 10.68 16.16 -2.57
C SER A 243 11.56 15.56 -1.49
N VAL A 244 11.09 15.65 -0.26
CA VAL A 244 11.60 14.86 0.85
C VAL A 244 10.50 13.89 1.27
N TYR A 245 10.83 12.61 1.27
CA TYR A 245 9.96 11.52 1.69
C TYR A 245 10.67 10.68 2.75
N ALA A 246 9.96 10.32 3.80
CA ALA A 246 10.46 9.38 4.79
C ALA A 246 9.30 8.59 5.42
N THR A 247 9.45 7.28 5.53
CA THR A 247 8.52 6.38 6.23
C THR A 247 9.28 5.59 7.28
N LEU A 248 8.85 5.70 8.53
CA LEU A 248 9.25 4.77 9.57
C LEU A 248 8.20 3.68 9.70
N ALA A 249 8.56 2.46 9.32
CA ALA A 249 7.75 1.26 9.53
C ALA A 249 8.25 0.52 10.76
N VAL A 250 7.34 0.09 11.63
CA VAL A 250 7.63 -0.62 12.89
C VAL A 250 6.72 -1.83 13.01
N ARG A 251 7.26 -2.94 13.50
CA ARG A 251 6.52 -4.08 13.99
C ARG A 251 6.83 -4.32 15.45
N ASP A 252 5.80 -4.58 16.25
CA ASP A 252 5.91 -4.99 17.65
C ASP A 252 4.88 -6.08 17.93
N GLY A 253 5.32 -7.32 18.13
CA GLY A 253 4.45 -8.48 18.12
C GLY A 253 3.70 -8.61 16.79
N TRP A 254 2.38 -8.73 16.87
CA TRP A 254 1.44 -8.80 15.74
C TRP A 254 0.82 -7.42 15.39
N VAL A 255 1.50 -6.34 15.78
CA VAL A 255 1.14 -4.97 15.41
C VAL A 255 2.13 -4.45 14.39
N THR A 256 1.63 -3.85 13.32
CA THR A 256 2.47 -3.02 12.44
C THR A 256 2.00 -1.58 12.49
N TYR A 257 2.95 -0.66 12.42
CA TYR A 257 2.71 0.78 12.45
C TYR A 257 3.60 1.47 11.43
N THR A 258 3.04 2.40 10.68
CA THR A 258 3.80 3.26 9.78
C THR A 258 3.52 4.71 10.09
N MET A 259 4.56 5.54 10.02
CA MET A 259 4.45 6.99 9.99
C MET A 259 5.27 7.50 8.81
N SER A 260 4.59 8.15 7.87
CA SER A 260 5.14 8.63 6.61
C SER A 260 5.00 10.13 6.49
N TYR A 261 6.10 10.80 6.20
CA TYR A 261 6.17 12.21 5.89
C TYR A 261 6.42 12.40 4.39
N SER A 262 5.74 13.37 3.79
CA SER A 262 6.06 13.85 2.44
C SER A 262 5.97 15.37 2.35
N ALA A 263 6.93 15.95 1.65
CA ALA A 263 6.90 17.35 1.23
C ALA A 263 7.37 17.47 -0.21
N TYR A 264 6.75 18.39 -0.94
CA TYR A 264 7.05 18.67 -2.33
C TYR A 264 7.47 20.12 -2.47
N TYR A 265 8.64 20.33 -3.06
CA TYR A 265 9.24 21.64 -3.23
C TYR A 265 9.25 22.05 -4.69
N THR A 266 8.98 23.31 -4.93
CA THR A 266 8.98 23.95 -6.24
C THR A 266 9.86 25.20 -6.22
N SER A 267 10.35 25.60 -7.39
CA SER A 267 11.09 26.85 -7.55
C SER A 267 10.30 28.12 -7.19
N TYR A 268 8.98 28.00 -6.98
CA TYR A 268 8.09 29.10 -6.59
C TYR A 268 7.84 29.16 -5.09
N ASP A 269 8.30 28.15 -4.34
CA ASP A 269 8.06 28.11 -2.91
C ASP A 269 8.82 29.23 -2.22
N THR A 270 8.13 29.87 -1.29
CA THR A 270 8.68 30.96 -0.50
C THR A 270 9.40 30.46 0.74
N ASP A 271 9.27 29.18 1.05
CA ASP A 271 10.00 28.52 2.13
C ASP A 271 11.44 28.26 1.70
N THR A 272 12.38 28.91 2.38
CA THR A 272 13.81 28.81 2.09
C THR A 272 14.55 27.93 3.10
N ASP A 273 13.86 27.43 4.11
CA ASP A 273 14.45 26.64 5.21
C ASP A 273 13.51 25.46 5.56
N PRO A 274 13.27 24.53 4.62
CA PRO A 274 12.51 23.33 4.91
C PRO A 274 13.33 22.36 5.80
N PRO A 275 12.66 21.49 6.58
CA PRO A 275 13.36 20.52 7.41
C PRO A 275 14.16 19.55 6.55
N THR A 276 15.37 19.24 6.99
CA THR A 276 16.24 18.25 6.36
C THR A 276 15.69 16.84 6.55
N LEU A 277 16.07 15.90 5.68
CA LEU A 277 15.70 14.49 5.85
C LEU A 277 16.14 13.94 7.22
N ALA A 278 17.28 14.39 7.76
CA ALA A 278 17.77 13.98 9.07
C ALA A 278 16.85 14.46 10.22
N GLU A 279 16.35 15.70 10.15
CA GLU A 279 15.38 16.24 11.11
C GLU A 279 14.05 15.51 11.03
N VAL A 280 13.52 15.33 9.82
CA VAL A 280 12.29 14.54 9.59
C VAL A 280 12.44 13.13 10.15
N SER A 281 13.57 12.47 9.90
CA SER A 281 13.85 11.13 10.44
C SER A 281 13.88 11.12 11.97
N GLY A 282 14.40 12.18 12.58
CA GLY A 282 14.37 12.40 14.03
C GLY A 282 12.95 12.52 14.57
N TYR A 283 12.11 13.33 13.91
CA TYR A 283 10.71 13.54 14.27
C TYR A 283 9.91 12.25 14.17
N LEU A 284 10.02 11.52 13.05
CA LEU A 284 9.36 10.22 12.86
C LEU A 284 9.74 9.24 13.96
N LYS A 285 11.03 9.11 14.30
CA LYS A 285 11.53 8.20 15.35
C LYS A 285 11.01 8.59 16.74
N ALA A 286 10.96 9.88 17.06
CA ALA A 286 10.47 10.38 18.34
C ALA A 286 8.96 10.16 18.50
N ASP A 287 8.19 10.62 17.51
CA ASP A 287 6.73 10.63 17.55
C ASP A 287 6.14 9.23 17.40
N THR A 288 6.75 8.36 16.59
CA THR A 288 6.38 6.94 16.52
C THR A 288 6.60 6.24 17.86
N ARG A 289 7.70 6.51 18.56
CA ARG A 289 7.96 5.91 19.89
C ARG A 289 6.92 6.38 20.92
N ALA A 290 6.58 7.66 20.91
CA ALA A 290 5.56 8.22 21.81
C ALA A 290 4.19 7.60 21.50
N THR A 291 3.76 7.62 20.23
CA THR A 291 2.50 7.04 19.77
C THR A 291 2.38 5.57 20.16
N LEU A 292 3.39 4.74 19.86
CA LEU A 292 3.37 3.31 20.16
C LEU A 292 3.36 3.03 21.67
N ARG A 293 3.98 3.87 22.49
CA ARG A 293 3.91 3.74 23.94
C ARG A 293 2.50 4.03 24.45
N ASP A 294 1.87 5.08 23.93
CA ASP A 294 0.58 5.56 24.41
C ASP A 294 -0.59 4.68 23.92
N LEU A 295 -0.40 3.96 22.80
CA LEU A 295 -1.35 2.98 22.26
C LEU A 295 -1.29 1.61 22.96
N ARG A 296 -0.24 1.33 23.74
CA ARG A 296 -0.21 0.18 24.66
C ARG A 296 -1.05 0.55 25.88
N GLY A 297 -2.06 -0.28 26.17
CA GLY A 297 -2.94 -0.10 27.35
C GLY A 297 -2.23 -0.19 28.69
#